data_AF-A0A7V2TQI7-F1
#
_entry.id   AF-A0A7V2TQI7-F1
#
_cell.length_a   1.000
_cell.length_b   1.000
_cell.length_c   1.000
_cell.angle_alpha   90.00
_cell.angle_beta   90.00
_cell.angle_gamma   90.00
#
_symmetry.space_group_name_H-M   'P 1'
#
loop_
_entity.id
_entity.type
_entity.pdbx_description
1 polymer ?
#
loop_
_entity_poly.entity_id
_entity_poly.type
_entity_poly.pdbx_seq_one_letter_code
_entity_poly.pdbx_strand_id
1 'polypeptide(L)'
;MDDFNSYIRSRPLCLDGAMGTMVQALGLGDEYYGGADYRMLGDLLCLSLPEEITRIHGAYLEAGAHAVETNSFGASAFRLSEYDFTGLDLRAWSPDPEGIDPRRLSHGALARLLSRRAARLAR
;
A
#
# COMPACT_ATOMS: atom_id res chain seq x y z
N MET A 1 4.92 2.88 27.57
CA MET A 1 3.99 2.39 26.54
C MET A 1 3.53 1.03 27.02
N ASP A 2 2.24 0.86 27.29
CA ASP A 2 1.70 -0.46 27.59
C ASP A 2 1.95 -1.38 26.39
N ASP A 3 2.32 -2.63 26.62
CA ASP A 3 2.41 -3.59 25.53
C ASP A 3 1.01 -3.83 24.94
N PHE A 4 0.97 -4.35 23.70
CA PHE A 4 -0.28 -4.59 22.99
C PHE A 4 -1.29 -5.41 23.81
N ASN A 5 -0.84 -6.45 24.52
CA ASN A 5 -1.73 -7.31 25.32
C ASN A 5 -2.28 -6.58 26.54
N SER A 6 -1.49 -5.72 27.18
CA SER A 6 -1.97 -4.87 28.27
C SER A 6 -3.01 -3.86 27.77
N TYR A 7 -2.73 -3.22 26.62
CA TYR A 7 -3.64 -2.23 26.01
C TYR A 7 -5.03 -2.81 25.75
N ILE A 8 -5.11 -3.92 25.00
CA ILE A 8 -6.39 -4.52 24.59
C ILE A 8 -7.18 -5.13 25.75
N ARG A 9 -6.55 -5.40 26.89
CA ARG A 9 -7.23 -5.84 28.12
C ARG A 9 -7.86 -4.69 28.89
N SER A 10 -7.31 -3.49 28.77
CA SER A 10 -7.79 -2.30 29.49
C SER A 10 -8.90 -1.55 28.76
N ARG A 11 -8.93 -1.61 27.42
CA ARG A 11 -9.90 -0.90 26.58
C ARG A 11 -10.00 -1.48 25.17
N PRO A 12 -11.11 -1.23 24.45
CA PRO A 12 -11.21 -1.53 23.03
C PRO A 12 -10.13 -0.80 22.21
N LEU A 13 -9.60 -1.50 21.21
CA LEU A 13 -8.74 -0.93 20.16
C LEU A 13 -9.62 -0.63 18.94
N CYS A 14 -9.41 0.53 18.34
CA CYS A 14 -10.15 0.97 17.15
C CYS A 14 -9.17 0.92 15.99
N LEU A 15 -9.47 0.13 14.96
CA LEU A 15 -8.70 0.09 13.72
C LEU A 15 -9.15 1.22 12.78
N ASP A 16 -8.40 1.41 11.71
CA ASP A 16 -8.74 2.33 10.65
C ASP A 16 -9.92 1.84 9.79
N GLY A 17 -10.28 2.67 8.82
CA GLY A 17 -11.32 2.36 7.85
C GLY A 17 -10.76 1.83 6.53
N ALA A 18 -11.63 1.78 5.52
CA ALA A 18 -11.27 1.25 4.20
C ALA A 18 -10.28 2.15 3.42
N MET A 19 -9.03 1.67 3.28
CA MET A 19 -8.02 2.24 2.39
C MET A 19 -8.54 2.42 0.96
N GLY A 20 -9.25 1.44 0.41
CA GLY A 20 -9.77 1.48 -0.95
C GLY A 20 -10.71 2.65 -1.22
N THR A 21 -11.60 2.98 -0.26
CA THR A 21 -12.52 4.12 -0.39
C THR A 21 -11.78 5.45 -0.40
N MET A 22 -10.77 5.59 0.47
CA MET A 22 -9.93 6.79 0.54
C MET A 22 -9.12 6.98 -0.74
N VAL A 23 -8.56 5.90 -1.29
CA VAL A 23 -7.85 5.92 -2.59
C VAL A 23 -8.80 6.28 -3.73
N GLN A 24 -10.01 5.72 -3.77
CA GLN A 24 -10.99 6.05 -4.81
C GLN A 24 -11.39 7.54 -4.80
N ALA A 25 -11.47 8.14 -3.61
CA ALA A 25 -11.78 9.56 -3.45
C ALA A 25 -10.70 10.49 -4.04
N LEU A 26 -9.47 10.00 -4.28
CA LEU A 26 -8.41 10.77 -4.94
C LEU A 26 -8.63 10.93 -6.45
N GLY A 27 -9.52 10.13 -7.07
CA GLY A 27 -9.82 10.25 -8.50
C GLY A 27 -8.64 9.93 -9.42
N LEU A 28 -7.78 9.00 -9.02
CA LEU A 28 -6.56 8.66 -9.75
C LEU A 28 -6.83 8.01 -11.12
N GLY A 29 -6.04 8.42 -12.12
CA GLY A 29 -5.92 7.77 -13.41
C GLY A 29 -5.15 6.45 -13.34
N ASP A 30 -5.26 5.65 -14.40
CA ASP A 30 -4.64 4.31 -14.50
C ASP A 30 -3.10 4.36 -14.49
N GLU A 31 -2.52 5.47 -14.92
CA GLU A 31 -1.07 5.70 -14.95
C GLU A 31 -0.41 5.59 -13.58
N TYR A 32 -1.13 5.93 -12.50
CA TYR A 32 -0.63 5.79 -11.13
C TYR A 32 -0.61 4.35 -10.64
N TYR A 33 -1.38 3.47 -11.26
CA TYR A 33 -1.34 2.02 -11.03
C TYR A 33 -0.37 1.32 -11.98
N GLY A 34 0.13 2.01 -12.99
CA GLY A 34 1.02 1.48 -14.03
C GLY A 34 0.30 0.96 -15.26
N GLY A 35 -0.96 1.34 -15.45
CA GLY A 35 -1.82 0.95 -16.58
C GLY A 35 -3.17 0.38 -16.14
N ALA A 36 -4.13 0.33 -17.07
CA ALA A 36 -5.50 -0.10 -16.81
C ALA A 36 -5.59 -1.52 -16.24
N ASP A 37 -4.73 -2.42 -16.72
CA ASP A 37 -4.66 -3.82 -16.27
C ASP A 37 -4.27 -3.95 -14.79
N TYR A 38 -3.62 -2.94 -14.20
CA TYR A 38 -3.13 -2.97 -12.82
C TYR A 38 -3.98 -2.13 -11.85
N ARG A 39 -5.09 -1.52 -12.31
CA ARG A 39 -5.94 -0.63 -11.51
C ARG A 39 -6.46 -1.28 -10.21
N MET A 40 -6.61 -2.61 -10.21
CA MET A 40 -7.05 -3.39 -9.05
C MET A 40 -5.95 -3.65 -8.02
N LEU A 41 -4.70 -3.33 -8.32
CA LEU A 41 -3.55 -3.49 -7.44
C LEU A 41 -3.24 -2.19 -6.71
N GLY A 42 -4.11 -1.82 -5.76
CA GLY A 42 -3.91 -0.64 -4.90
C GLY A 42 -2.59 -0.65 -4.12
N ASP A 43 -2.00 -1.83 -3.90
CA ASP A 43 -0.68 -2.00 -3.29
C ASP A 43 0.43 -1.26 -4.06
N LEU A 44 0.32 -1.12 -5.39
CA LEU A 44 1.30 -0.43 -6.23
C LEU A 44 1.41 1.06 -5.91
N LEU A 45 0.38 1.65 -5.31
CA LEU A 45 0.42 3.04 -4.83
C LEU A 45 1.46 3.25 -3.72
N CYS A 46 1.89 2.20 -3.03
CA CYS A 46 3.03 2.27 -2.11
C CYS A 46 4.37 2.56 -2.82
N LEU A 47 4.42 2.37 -4.15
CA LEU A 47 5.58 2.69 -4.98
C LEU A 47 5.36 4.01 -5.75
N SER A 48 4.19 4.19 -6.36
CA SER A 48 3.92 5.34 -7.22
C SER A 48 3.55 6.62 -6.47
N LEU A 49 2.80 6.52 -5.38
CA LEU A 49 2.27 7.63 -4.59
C LEU A 49 2.43 7.39 -3.07
N PRO A 50 3.67 7.17 -2.57
CA PRO A 50 3.90 6.83 -1.17
C PRO A 50 3.39 7.90 -0.19
N GLU A 51 3.49 9.18 -0.57
CA GLU A 51 3.05 10.31 0.26
C GLU A 51 1.53 10.33 0.46
N GLU A 52 0.75 10.01 -0.58
CA GLU A 52 -0.71 9.92 -0.48
C GLU A 52 -1.15 8.77 0.41
N ILE A 53 -0.47 7.61 0.33
CA ILE A 53 -0.74 6.48 1.22
C ILE A 53 -0.44 6.84 2.67
N THR A 54 0.70 7.48 2.96
CA THR A 54 0.99 7.99 4.31
C THR A 54 -0.05 9.03 4.76
N ARG A 55 -0.50 9.92 3.88
CA ARG A 55 -1.54 10.91 4.21
C ARG A 55 -2.87 10.25 4.58
N ILE A 56 -3.26 9.16 3.91
CA ILE A 56 -4.48 8.41 4.24
C ILE A 56 -4.34 7.74 5.63
N HIS A 57 -3.20 7.12 5.93
CA HIS A 57 -2.95 6.56 7.27
C HIS A 57 -3.01 7.64 8.35
N GLY A 58 -2.35 8.78 8.12
CA GLY A 58 -2.41 9.94 9.00
C GLY A 58 -3.83 10.44 9.24
N ALA A 59 -4.68 10.51 8.21
CA ALA A 59 -6.07 10.92 8.35
C ALA A 59 -6.88 9.98 9.25
N TYR A 60 -6.64 8.67 9.22
CA TYR A 60 -7.28 7.73 10.15
C TYR A 60 -6.78 7.88 11.58
N LEU A 61 -5.47 8.09 11.77
CA LEU A 61 -4.88 8.33 13.08
C LEU A 61 -5.41 9.64 13.69
N GLU A 62 -5.50 10.71 12.89
CA GLU A 62 -6.10 11.99 13.29
C GLU A 62 -7.59 11.86 13.63
N ALA A 63 -8.32 10.97 12.96
CA ALA A 63 -9.71 10.64 13.26
C ALA A 63 -9.89 9.78 14.54
N GLY A 64 -8.79 9.35 15.17
CA GLY A 64 -8.80 8.59 16.43
C GLY A 64 -8.61 7.08 16.27
N ALA A 65 -8.18 6.59 15.10
CA ALA A 65 -7.74 5.21 14.97
C ALA A 65 -6.52 4.97 15.89
N HIS A 66 -6.53 3.84 16.58
CA HIS A 66 -5.45 3.43 17.48
C HIS A 66 -4.37 2.61 16.76
N ALA A 67 -4.72 1.99 15.63
CA ALA A 67 -3.80 1.33 14.73
C ALA A 67 -4.35 1.41 13.30
N VAL A 68 -3.45 1.24 12.34
CA VAL A 68 -3.75 1.26 10.90
C VAL A 68 -3.34 -0.05 10.26
N GLU A 69 -4.07 -0.48 9.25
CA GLU A 69 -3.67 -1.58 8.39
C GLU A 69 -2.66 -1.08 7.33
N THR A 70 -1.70 -1.91 6.95
CA THR A 70 -0.82 -1.55 5.82
C THR A 70 -1.58 -1.64 4.48
N ASN A 71 -1.26 -0.78 3.51
CA ASN A 71 -1.74 -0.93 2.12
C ASN A 71 -1.03 -2.10 1.39
N SER A 72 -1.26 -3.33 1.85
CA SER A 72 -0.62 -4.55 1.33
C SER A 72 -1.58 -5.74 1.14
N PHE A 73 -2.89 -5.49 1.07
CA PHE A 73 -3.93 -6.52 0.95
C PHE A 73 -3.74 -7.44 -0.27
N GLY A 74 -3.21 -6.92 -1.38
CA GLY A 74 -2.92 -7.69 -2.60
C GLY A 74 -1.47 -8.07 -2.82
N ALA A 75 -0.56 -7.65 -1.94
CA ALA A 75 0.86 -7.95 -1.98
C ALA A 75 1.19 -9.41 -1.62
N SER A 76 0.59 -10.37 -2.31
CA SER A 76 0.86 -11.80 -2.21
C SER A 76 1.39 -12.35 -3.53
N ALA A 77 2.35 -13.27 -3.48
CA ALA A 77 2.90 -13.86 -4.71
C ALA A 77 1.84 -14.56 -5.57
N PHE A 78 0.82 -15.14 -4.94
CA PHE A 78 -0.29 -15.80 -5.62
C PHE A 78 -1.14 -14.79 -6.41
N ARG A 79 -1.67 -13.74 -5.76
CA ARG A 79 -2.45 -12.71 -6.46
C ARG A 79 -1.61 -12.03 -7.55
N LEU A 80 -0.37 -11.67 -7.25
CA LEU A 80 0.50 -11.00 -8.22
C LEU A 80 0.80 -11.91 -9.44
N SER A 81 0.75 -13.24 -9.30
CA SER A 81 0.96 -14.15 -10.44
C SER A 81 -0.15 -14.14 -11.49
N GLU A 82 -1.28 -13.49 -11.20
CA GLU A 82 -2.39 -13.29 -12.15
C GLU A 82 -2.11 -12.17 -13.16
N TYR A 83 -1.01 -11.41 -12.98
CA TYR A 83 -0.67 -10.22 -13.78
C TYR A 83 0.68 -10.41 -14.47
N ASP A 84 0.83 -9.86 -15.68
CA ASP A 84 2.12 -9.74 -16.35
C ASP A 84 2.73 -8.36 -16.06
N PHE A 85 3.78 -8.30 -15.24
CA PHE A 85 4.44 -7.03 -14.89
C PHE A 85 5.41 -6.51 -15.95
N THR A 86 5.68 -7.24 -17.03
CA THR A 86 6.56 -6.73 -18.10
C THR A 86 5.95 -5.53 -18.83
N GLY A 87 4.62 -5.43 -18.84
CA GLY A 87 3.84 -4.33 -19.40
C GLY A 87 3.64 -3.12 -18.47
N LEU A 88 4.18 -3.16 -17.23
CA LEU A 88 3.93 -2.10 -16.24
C LEU A 88 4.53 -0.77 -16.70
N ASP A 89 3.68 0.25 -16.81
CA ASP A 89 4.08 1.59 -17.24
C ASP A 89 4.50 2.46 -16.05
N LEU A 90 5.80 2.72 -15.94
CA LEU A 90 6.36 3.49 -14.82
C LEU A 90 6.52 4.99 -15.13
N ARG A 91 6.06 5.49 -16.29
CA ARG A 91 6.32 6.88 -16.73
C ARG A 91 5.75 7.93 -15.78
N ALA A 92 4.64 7.64 -15.11
CA ALA A 92 4.03 8.52 -14.13
C ALA A 92 4.60 8.35 -12.70
N TRP A 93 5.51 7.40 -12.49
CA TRP A 93 6.02 7.07 -11.16
C TRP A 93 7.32 7.82 -10.89
N SER A 94 7.50 8.24 -9.64
CA SER A 94 8.80 8.70 -9.20
C SER A 94 9.80 7.55 -9.24
N PRO A 95 11.06 7.77 -9.67
CA PRO A 95 12.09 6.74 -9.63
C PRO A 95 12.25 6.17 -8.22
N ASP A 96 12.37 4.84 -8.12
CA ASP A 96 12.58 4.21 -6.83
C ASP A 96 13.93 4.66 -6.23
N PRO A 97 13.98 5.10 -4.96
CA PRO A 97 15.20 5.62 -4.35
C PRO A 97 16.30 4.57 -4.21
N GLU A 98 15.95 3.28 -4.21
CA GLU A 98 16.90 2.16 -4.16
C GLU A 98 17.22 1.65 -5.58
N GLY A 99 16.73 2.31 -6.64
CA GLY A 99 16.94 1.92 -8.04
C GLY A 99 16.24 0.63 -8.44
N ILE A 100 15.24 0.20 -7.68
CA ILE A 100 14.54 -1.06 -7.90
C ILE A 100 13.53 -0.92 -9.05
N ASP A 101 13.65 -1.78 -10.05
CA ASP A 101 12.67 -1.91 -11.14
C ASP A 101 11.70 -3.07 -10.83
N PRO A 102 10.42 -2.80 -10.51
CA PRO A 102 9.45 -3.84 -10.13
C PRO A 102 9.19 -4.85 -11.25
N ARG A 103 9.40 -4.48 -12.51
CA ARG A 103 9.19 -5.35 -13.70
C ARG A 103 10.19 -6.50 -13.79
N ARG A 104 11.31 -6.37 -13.08
CA ARG A 104 12.41 -7.36 -13.07
C ARG A 104 12.35 -8.31 -11.88
N LEU A 105 11.37 -8.12 -10.99
CA LEU A 105 11.24 -8.92 -9.79
C LEU A 105 10.38 -10.16 -10.05
N SER A 106 10.68 -11.26 -9.37
CA SER A 106 9.73 -12.36 -9.27
C SER A 106 8.50 -11.90 -8.47
N HIS A 107 7.34 -12.56 -8.65
CA HIS A 107 6.13 -12.23 -7.89
C HIS A 107 6.34 -12.27 -6.38
N GLY A 108 7.17 -13.19 -5.88
CA GLY A 108 7.52 -13.26 -4.45
C GLY A 108 8.40 -12.10 -3.98
N ALA A 109 9.36 -11.66 -4.81
CA ALA A 109 10.19 -10.50 -4.50
C ALA A 109 9.39 -9.20 -4.55
N LEU A 110 8.47 -9.06 -5.52
CA LEU A 110 7.55 -7.92 -5.63
C LEU A 110 6.59 -7.86 -4.44
N ALA A 111 5.97 -8.99 -4.07
CA ALA A 111 5.12 -9.08 -2.87
C ALA A 111 5.87 -8.59 -1.62
N ARG A 112 7.08 -9.11 -1.39
CA ARG A 112 7.91 -8.71 -0.25
C ARG A 112 8.29 -7.22 -0.30
N LEU A 113 8.61 -6.68 -1.48
CA LEU A 113 8.90 -5.25 -1.66
C LEU A 113 7.68 -4.40 -1.25
N LEU A 114 6.51 -4.72 -1.81
CA LEU A 114 5.25 -4.01 -1.55
C LEU A 114 4.89 -4.05 -0.06
N SER A 115 4.91 -5.23 0.58
CA SER A 115 4.63 -5.35 2.02
C SER A 115 5.60 -4.53 2.87
N ARG A 116 6.90 -4.52 2.53
CA ARG A 116 7.89 -3.71 3.27
C ARG A 116 7.70 -2.22 3.07
N ARG A 117 7.34 -1.77 1.86
CA ARG A 117 7.07 -0.35 1.60
C ARG A 117 5.78 0.06 2.30
N ALA A 118 4.70 -0.69 2.17
CA ALA A 118 3.44 -0.46 2.88
C ALA A 118 3.64 -0.35 4.41
N ALA A 119 4.42 -1.27 5.02
CA ALA A 119 4.71 -1.22 6.45
C ALA A 119 5.49 0.04 6.88
N ARG A 120 6.32 0.63 6.01
CA ARG A 120 7.02 1.88 6.31
C ARG A 120 6.12 3.11 6.19
N LEU A 121 5.08 3.03 5.35
CA LEU A 121 4.17 4.13 5.05
C LEU A 121 3.00 4.22 6.04
N ALA A 122 2.68 3.12 6.74
CA ALA A 122 1.63 2.99 7.74
C ALA A 122 1.96 3.74 9.05
N ARG A 123 1.96 5.07 8.99
CA ARG A 123 2.27 5.98 10.09
C ARG A 123 1.58 7.32 9.93
#